data_AF-A0A8S0R9J3-F1
#
_entry.id   AF-A0A8S0R9J3-F1
#
_cell.length_a   1.000
_cell.length_b   1.000
_cell.length_c   1.000
_cell.angle_alpha   90.00
_cell.angle_beta   90.00
_cell.angle_gamma   90.00
#
_symmetry.space_group_name_H-M   'P 1'
#
loop_
_entity.id
_entity.type
_entity.pdbx_description
1 polymer ?
#
loop_
_entity_poly.entity_id
_entity_poly.type
_entity_poly.pdbx_seq_one_letter_code
_entity_poly.pdbx_strand_id
1 'polypeptide(L)' 'MTISSLQERLGDPAIGNNPILRLIAGIIFMHEQDYNEALKRTNEGGTMDLYTTLGAQSMK' A
#
# COMPACT_ATOMS: atom_id res chain seq x y z
N MET A 1 -2.77 -8.95 -20.02
CA MET A 1 -4.15 -9.38 -19.65
C MET A 1 -4.38 -9.32 -18.14
N THR A 2 -3.37 -9.61 -17.32
CA THR A 2 -3.48 -9.68 -15.85
C THR A 2 -3.42 -8.32 -15.14
N ILE A 3 -2.68 -7.33 -15.68
CA ILE A 3 -2.55 -6.00 -15.05
C ILE A 3 -3.84 -5.17 -15.20
N SER A 4 -4.49 -5.22 -16.37
CA SER A 4 -5.68 -4.40 -16.66
C SER A 4 -6.87 -4.77 -15.76
N SER A 5 -7.09 -6.07 -15.52
CA SER A 5 -8.14 -6.55 -14.60
C SER A 5 -7.79 -6.29 -13.13
N LEU A 6 -6.51 -6.26 -12.79
CA LEU A 6 -6.03 -5.87 -11.47
C LEU A 6 -6.25 -4.36 -11.21
N GLN A 7 -5.96 -3.51 -12.21
CA GLN A 7 -6.19 -2.07 -12.13
C GLN A 7 -7.68 -1.72 -12.01
N GLU A 8 -8.55 -2.42 -12.74
CA GLU A 8 -10.01 -2.26 -12.63
C GLU A 8 -10.50 -2.54 -11.20
N ARG A 9 -10.02 -3.64 -10.59
CA ARG A 9 -10.36 -4.01 -9.20
C ARG A 9 -9.77 -3.08 -8.16
N LEU A 10 -8.59 -2.50 -8.42
CA LEU A 10 -7.97 -1.50 -7.54
C LEU A 10 -8.62 -0.12 -7.66
N GLY A 11 -9.32 0.15 -8.77
CA GLY A 11 -10.11 1.36 -8.98
C GLY A 11 -11.39 1.42 -8.14
N ASP A 12 -11.90 0.27 -7.68
CA ASP A 12 -13.03 0.20 -6.76
C ASP A 12 -12.58 0.54 -5.33
N PRO A 13 -13.08 1.62 -4.70
CA PRO A 13 -12.69 2.01 -3.33
C PRO A 13 -12.97 0.95 -2.26
N ALA A 14 -13.99 0.10 -2.45
CA ALA A 14 -14.34 -0.95 -1.50
C ALA A 14 -13.35 -2.13 -1.54
N ILE A 15 -12.68 -2.32 -2.68
CA ILE A 15 -11.78 -3.45 -2.94
C ILE A 15 -10.31 -2.98 -2.87
N GLY A 16 -10.02 -1.84 -3.48
CA GLY A 16 -8.69 -1.22 -3.55
C GLY A 16 -8.15 -0.76 -2.20
N ASN A 17 -8.99 -0.52 -1.20
CA ASN A 17 -8.54 -0.16 0.15
C ASN A 17 -8.14 -1.38 1.02
N ASN A 18 -8.18 -2.60 0.45
CA ASN A 18 -7.73 -3.81 1.14
C ASN A 18 -6.18 -3.89 1.11
N PRO A 19 -5.51 -3.92 2.28
CA PRO A 19 -4.05 -3.89 2.35
C PRO A 19 -3.38 -5.14 1.74
N ILE A 20 -4.04 -6.30 1.78
CA ILE A 20 -3.53 -7.55 1.20
C ILE A 20 -3.57 -7.46 -0.33
N LEU A 21 -4.66 -6.92 -0.89
CA LEU A 21 -4.79 -6.75 -2.34
C LEU A 21 -3.77 -5.74 -2.88
N ARG A 22 -3.54 -4.64 -2.14
CA ARG A 22 -2.52 -3.64 -2.48
C ARG A 22 -1.11 -4.23 -2.47
N LEU A 23 -0.79 -5.09 -1.50
CA LEU A 23 0.50 -5.80 -1.47
C LEU A 23 0.67 -6.73 -2.66
N ILE A 24 -0.34 -7.56 -2.96
CA ILE A 24 -0.32 -8.45 -4.12
C ILE A 24 -0.14 -7.65 -5.41
N ALA A 25 -0.83 -6.51 -5.52
CA ALA A 25 -0.67 -5.61 -6.65
C ALA A 25 0.75 -5.06 -6.77
N GLY A 26 1.33 -4.58 -5.66
CA GLY A 26 2.71 -4.11 -5.61
C GLY A 26 3.71 -5.16 -6.07
N ILE A 27 3.56 -6.42 -5.63
CA ILE A 27 4.42 -7.55 -6.05
C ILE A 27 4.30 -7.80 -7.55
N ILE A 28 3.08 -7.77 -8.09
CA ILE A 28 2.84 -7.95 -9.53
C ILE A 28 3.47 -6.80 -10.33
N PHE A 29 3.29 -5.54 -9.92
CA PHE A 29 3.92 -4.40 -10.60
C PHE A 29 5.47 -4.46 -10.54
N MET A 30 6.05 -4.95 -9.44
CA MET A 30 7.51 -5.19 -9.36
C MET A 30 7.98 -6.26 -10.35
N HIS A 31 7.22 -7.36 -10.48
CA HIS A 31 7.51 -8.43 -11.44
C HIS A 31 7.47 -7.90 -12.88
N GLU A 32 6.52 -7.03 -13.18
CA GLU A 32 6.32 -6.41 -14.50
C GLU A 32 7.28 -5.23 -14.76
N GLN A 33 8.23 -4.98 -13.85
CA GLN A 33 9.20 -3.87 -13.89
C GLN A 33 8.56 -2.47 -13.93
N ASP A 34 7.28 -2.34 -13.56
CA ASP A 34 6.58 -1.07 -13.38
C ASP A 34 6.74 -0.61 -11.93
N TYR A 35 7.95 -0.15 -11.62
CA TYR A 35 8.32 0.25 -10.26
C TYR A 35 7.55 1.49 -9.78
N ASN A 36 7.02 2.31 -10.69
CA ASN A 36 6.23 3.48 -10.33
C ASN A 36 4.87 3.07 -9.80
N GLU A 37 4.16 2.15 -10.47
CA GLU A 37 2.90 1.61 -9.95
C GLU A 37 3.13 0.71 -8.72
N ALA A 38 4.25 -0.02 -8.67
CA ALA A 38 4.62 -0.78 -7.47
C ALA A 38 4.79 0.13 -6.24
N LEU A 39 5.56 1.20 -6.38
CA LEU A 39 5.84 2.14 -5.31
C LEU A 39 4.56 2.82 -4.81
N LYS A 40 3.63 3.18 -5.70
CA LYS A 40 2.34 3.76 -5.29
C LYS A 40 1.51 2.83 -4.41
N ARG A 41 1.69 1.50 -4.53
CA ARG A 41 0.89 0.49 -3.84
C ARG A 41 1.58 -0.05 -2.59
N THR A 42 2.90 -0.01 -2.54
CA THR A 42 3.69 -0.42 -1.37
C THR A 42 4.06 0.75 -0.46
N ASN A 43 4.00 1.98 -0.98
CA ASN A 43 4.38 3.20 -0.28
C ASN A 43 3.23 4.22 -0.30
N GLU A 44 2.08 3.80 0.20
CA GLU A 44 0.91 4.66 0.38
C GLU A 44 1.09 5.56 1.59
N GLY A 45 2.05 6.48 1.52
CA GLY A 45 2.07 7.70 2.33
C GLY A 45 1.92 7.53 3.83
N GLY A 46 2.25 6.38 4.39
CA GLY A 46 2.33 6.18 5.82
C GLY A 46 3.70 6.68 6.27
N THR A 47 3.76 7.90 6.80
CA THR A 47 4.62 8.09 7.96
C THR A 47 4.29 6.92 8.86
N MET A 48 5.24 6.02 9.09
CA MET A 48 5.11 5.11 10.19
C MET A 48 5.11 6.01 11.42
N ASP A 49 3.92 6.51 11.80
CA ASP A 49 3.67 6.98 13.14
C ASP A 49 3.77 5.72 13.98
N LEU A 50 5.03 5.38 14.27
CA LEU A 50 5.42 4.63 15.42
C LEU A 50 4.81 5.44 16.56
N TYR A 51 3.59 5.09 16.95
CA TYR A 51 3.10 5.46 18.25
C TYR A 51 4.15 4.93 19.21
N THR A 52 5.01 5.84 19.64
CA THR A 52 5.91 5.64 20.76
C THR A 52 4.99 5.60 21.98
N THR A 53 4.33 4.45 22.16
CA THR A 53 3.72 4.03 23.43
C THR A 53 4.80 3.90 24.54
N LEU A 54 6.05 4.29 24.24
CA LEU A 54 7.15 4.43 25.18
C LEU A 54 7.63 5.89 25.39
N GLY A 55 6.87 6.91 24.95
CA GLY A 55 7.29 8.32 25.05
C GLY A 55 6.33 9.28 25.77
N ALA A 56 5.04 8.93 25.91
CA ALA A 56 4.03 9.85 26.47
C ALA A 56 3.83 9.71 27.99
N GLN A 57 4.81 9.19 28.73
CA GLN A 57 4.77 9.12 30.20
C GLN A 57 5.97 9.84 30.80
N SER A 58 6.04 11.17 30.64
CA SER A 58 6.62 12.08 31.63
C SER A 58 6.66 13.50 31.06
N MET A 59 5.56 14.23 31.18
CA MET A 59 5.64 15.66 31.48
C MET A 59 4.52 15.97 32.47
N LYS A 60 4.91 15.95 33.75
CA LYS A 60 4.25 16.72 34.80
C LYS A 60 4.47 18.20 34.53
#